data_AF-A0A8C3PI27-F1
#
_entry.id   AF-A0A8C3PI27-F1
#
_cell.length_a   1.000
_cell.length_b   1.000
_cell.length_c   1.000
_cell.angle_alpha   90.00
_cell.angle_beta   90.00
_cell.angle_gamma   90.00
#
_symmetry.space_group_name_H-M   'P 1'
#
loop_
_entity.id
_entity.type
_entity.pdbx_description
1 polymer ?
#
loop_
_entity_poly.entity_id
_entity_poly.type
_entity_poly.pdbx_seq_one_letter_code
_entity_poly.pdbx_strand_id
1 'polypeptide(L)'
;MQVRISSWPKENPGSWFSEFKRGKLLSYLDVEGNSINMVQMTFLKLLSASARQNFTYNCHQSVAWHDASSDSYDKALRFLGSNDEEMSYDNNPYIKALHDGCASRKGYAKTVIEINTPKIDQVPIVDVMINDFGDQNQKFGFEVGPVCFLG
;
A
#
# COMPACT_ATOMS: atom_id res chain seq x y z
N MET A 1 6.21 -1.35 9.14
CA MET A 1 4.98 -1.81 9.83
C MET A 1 4.45 -3.07 9.12
N GLN A 2 3.85 -4.01 9.85
CA GLN A 2 3.26 -5.23 9.24
C GLN A 2 1.89 -5.56 9.83
N VAL A 3 0.99 -6.00 8.96
CA VAL A 3 -0.33 -6.56 9.29
C VAL A 3 -0.34 -8.02 8.85
N ARG A 4 -0.59 -8.95 9.79
CA ARG A 4 -0.63 -10.39 9.49
C ARG A 4 -1.85 -10.76 8.67
N ILE A 5 -1.67 -11.73 7.78
CA ILE A 5 -2.77 -12.24 6.94
C ILE A 5 -3.94 -12.73 7.80
N SER A 6 -5.11 -12.13 7.58
CA SER A 6 -6.32 -12.37 8.35
C SER A 6 -7.56 -12.23 7.47
N SER A 7 -8.67 -12.85 7.88
CA SER A 7 -9.99 -12.53 7.35
C SER A 7 -10.52 -11.26 8.02
N TRP A 8 -11.17 -10.38 7.26
CA TRP A 8 -11.72 -9.12 7.74
C TRP A 8 -13.26 -9.05 7.58
N PRO A 9 -14.04 -9.94 8.25
CA PRO A 9 -15.47 -10.13 7.97
C PRO A 9 -16.38 -9.00 8.48
N LYS A 10 -15.84 -8.04 9.25
CA LYS A 10 -16.59 -6.92 9.83
C LYS A 10 -16.22 -5.57 9.21
N GLU A 11 -15.33 -5.58 8.23
CA GLU A 11 -14.82 -4.39 7.56
C GLU A 11 -15.36 -4.34 6.14
N ASN A 12 -15.41 -3.16 5.54
CA ASN A 12 -16.02 -2.94 4.24
C ASN A 12 -14.95 -2.81 3.15
N PRO A 13 -15.09 -3.52 2.02
CA PRO A 13 -14.26 -3.27 0.83
C PRO A 13 -14.38 -1.82 0.37
N GLY A 14 -13.26 -1.25 -0.07
CA GLY A 14 -13.21 0.15 -0.52
C GLY A 14 -13.18 1.20 0.60
N SER A 15 -13.09 0.81 1.88
CA SER A 15 -12.76 1.73 2.97
C SER A 15 -11.26 1.73 3.27
N TRP A 16 -10.75 2.82 3.83
CA TRP A 16 -9.35 2.94 4.20
C TRP A 16 -9.00 2.01 5.36
N PHE A 17 -7.77 1.50 5.39
CA PHE A 17 -7.32 0.64 6.48
C PHE A 17 -7.39 1.36 7.83
N SER A 18 -7.14 2.67 7.90
CA SER A 18 -7.30 3.42 9.16
C SER A 18 -8.73 3.47 9.71
N GLU A 19 -9.74 3.29 8.85
CA GLU A 19 -11.16 3.27 9.25
C GLU A 19 -11.60 1.91 9.80
N PHE A 20 -10.79 0.87 9.61
CA PHE A 20 -11.12 -0.46 10.11
C PHE A 20 -11.11 -0.47 11.64
N LYS A 21 -11.88 -1.36 12.28
CA LYS A 21 -11.94 -1.42 13.75
C LYS A 21 -10.57 -1.67 14.42
N ARG A 22 -9.69 -2.42 13.74
CA ARG A 22 -8.29 -2.66 14.16
C ARG A 22 -7.28 -1.97 13.25
N GLY A 23 -7.77 -1.03 12.47
CA GLY A 23 -7.05 -0.16 11.57
C GLY A 23 -6.25 0.91 12.31
N LYS A 24 -5.27 1.49 11.60
CA LYS A 24 -4.61 2.73 11.98
C LYS A 24 -3.84 3.29 10.79
N LEU A 25 -3.58 4.60 10.80
CA LEU A 25 -2.64 5.21 9.87
C LEU A 25 -1.26 4.55 9.98
N LEU A 26 -0.59 4.50 8.84
CA LEU A 26 0.77 3.99 8.72
C LEU A 26 1.73 5.00 9.35
N SER A 27 2.68 4.50 10.14
CA SER A 27 3.72 5.30 10.78
C SER A 27 5.11 4.80 10.44
N TYR A 28 6.05 5.74 10.46
CA TYR A 28 7.44 5.51 10.06
C TYR A 28 8.37 5.77 11.24
N LEU A 29 9.36 4.90 11.35
CA LEU A 29 10.42 4.98 12.34
C LEU A 29 11.74 5.25 11.61
N ASP A 30 12.66 5.94 12.27
CA ASP A 30 14.03 6.03 11.82
C ASP A 30 14.78 4.69 12.01
N VAL A 31 16.06 4.66 11.65
CA VAL A 31 16.90 3.45 11.76
C VAL A 31 17.15 3.02 13.20
N GLU A 32 16.95 3.91 14.16
CA GLU A 32 17.08 3.65 15.60
C GLU A 32 15.74 3.25 16.24
N GLY A 33 14.65 3.25 15.46
CA GLY A 33 13.31 2.89 15.92
C GLY A 33 12.52 4.05 16.53
N ASN A 34 13.00 5.30 16.44
CA ASN A 34 12.28 6.46 16.93
C ASN A 34 11.24 6.92 15.91
N SER A 35 10.09 7.41 16.40
CA SER A 35 9.05 7.99 15.54
C SER A 35 9.57 9.22 14.81
N ILE A 36 9.46 9.22 13.48
CA ILE A 36 9.77 10.39 12.66
C ILE A 36 8.57 11.35 12.73
N ASN A 37 8.82 12.57 13.20
CA ASN A 37 7.77 13.60 13.24
C ASN A 37 7.64 14.32 11.89
N MET A 38 6.58 15.13 11.75
CA MET A 38 6.32 15.89 10.51
C MET A 38 7.47 16.81 10.10
N VAL A 39 8.16 17.43 11.06
CA VAL A 39 9.26 18.37 10.77
C VAL A 39 10.43 17.62 10.13
N GLN A 40 10.86 16.51 10.73
CA GLN A 40 11.93 15.67 10.19
C GLN A 40 11.59 15.14 8.80
N MET A 41 10.34 14.70 8.60
CA MET A 41 9.85 14.25 7.30
C MET A 41 9.92 15.37 6.26
N THR A 42 9.52 16.60 6.60
CA THR A 42 9.60 17.75 5.69
C THR A 42 11.02 18.05 5.25
N PHE A 43 12.01 17.96 6.15
CA PHE A 43 13.41 18.15 5.76
C PHE A 43 13.91 17.09 4.79
N LEU A 44 13.58 15.81 5.02
CA LEU A 44 13.91 14.74 4.07
C LEU A 44 13.29 15.00 2.69
N LYS A 45 12.04 15.45 2.66
CA LYS A 45 11.36 15.80 1.41
C LYS A 45 12.02 16.95 0.64
N LEU A 46 12.36 18.04 1.33
CA LEU A 46 12.94 19.24 0.72
C LEU A 46 14.32 19.01 0.07
N LEU A 47 15.07 18.02 0.55
CA LEU A 47 16.43 17.72 0.10
C LEU A 47 16.52 16.57 -0.91
N SER A 48 15.37 16.16 -1.47
CA SER A 48 15.28 14.97 -2.32
C SER A 48 14.74 15.28 -3.71
N ALA A 49 15.28 14.61 -4.72
CA ALA A 49 14.86 14.70 -6.10
C ALA A 49 13.87 13.58 -6.50
N SER A 50 14.00 12.40 -5.88
CA SER A 50 13.05 11.29 -6.06
C SER A 50 12.90 10.49 -4.77
N ALA A 51 11.89 9.64 -4.71
CA ALA A 51 11.69 8.73 -3.61
C ALA A 51 11.15 7.37 -4.06
N ARG A 52 11.57 6.33 -3.37
CA ARG A 52 11.16 4.94 -3.62
C ARG A 52 10.57 4.32 -2.37
N GLN A 53 9.42 3.68 -2.50
CA GLN A 53 8.79 2.94 -1.42
C GLN A 53 8.14 1.66 -1.96
N ASN A 54 8.29 0.56 -1.22
CA ASN A 54 7.63 -0.70 -1.56
C ASN A 54 6.51 -1.02 -0.58
N PHE A 55 5.46 -1.65 -1.09
CA PHE A 55 4.36 -2.20 -0.31
C PHE A 55 4.14 -3.65 -0.74
N THR A 56 4.18 -4.59 0.21
CA THR A 56 3.93 -6.00 -0.08
C THR A 56 2.56 -6.38 0.45
N TYR A 57 1.67 -6.78 -0.45
CA TYR A 57 0.37 -7.33 -0.13
C TYR A 57 0.44 -8.86 -0.10
N ASN A 58 0.07 -9.46 1.02
CA ASN A 58 -0.01 -10.90 1.20
C ASN A 58 -1.48 -11.32 1.08
N CYS A 59 -1.80 -12.17 0.11
CA CYS A 59 -3.18 -12.49 -0.26
C CYS A 59 -3.51 -13.97 -0.11
N HIS A 60 -4.78 -14.26 0.20
CA HIS A 60 -5.40 -15.55 -0.04
C HIS A 60 -6.73 -15.34 -0.76
N GLN A 61 -6.83 -15.84 -2.00
CA GLN A 61 -8.00 -15.65 -2.86
C GLN A 61 -8.44 -14.18 -3.05
N SER A 62 -7.48 -13.26 -3.07
CA SER A 62 -7.74 -11.82 -3.13
C SER A 62 -6.77 -11.18 -4.12
N VAL A 63 -7.29 -10.29 -4.97
CA VAL A 63 -6.55 -9.52 -5.98
C VAL A 63 -5.98 -8.25 -5.34
N ALA A 64 -4.74 -7.92 -5.73
CA ALA A 64 -4.03 -6.74 -5.24
C ALA A 64 -3.77 -5.68 -6.33
N TRP A 65 -3.68 -6.09 -7.59
CA TRP A 65 -3.27 -5.19 -8.67
C TRP A 65 -4.01 -5.50 -9.97
N HIS A 66 -3.53 -6.44 -10.80
CA HIS A 66 -4.25 -6.89 -11.98
C HIS A 66 -5.22 -8.02 -11.62
N ASP A 67 -6.46 -7.98 -12.09
CA ASP A 67 -7.38 -9.12 -12.02
C ASP A 67 -7.31 -9.90 -13.34
N ALA A 68 -6.66 -11.07 -13.31
CA ALA A 68 -6.48 -11.90 -14.50
C ALA A 68 -7.80 -12.52 -15.02
N SER A 69 -8.87 -12.52 -14.21
CA SER A 69 -10.16 -13.09 -14.61
C SER A 69 -11.01 -12.11 -15.41
N SER A 70 -10.95 -10.83 -15.10
CA SER A 70 -11.64 -9.75 -15.80
C SER A 70 -10.74 -8.96 -16.76
N ASP A 71 -9.44 -9.22 -16.75
CA ASP A 71 -8.40 -8.44 -17.43
C ASP A 71 -8.52 -6.93 -17.13
N SER A 72 -8.65 -6.60 -15.84
CA SER A 72 -8.85 -5.22 -15.39
C SER A 72 -8.05 -4.89 -14.13
N TYR A 73 -8.04 -3.61 -13.78
CA TYR A 73 -7.36 -3.08 -12.59
C TYR A 73 -8.35 -2.44 -11.60
N ASP A 74 -9.65 -2.73 -11.74
CA ASP A 74 -10.71 -2.12 -10.92
C ASP A 74 -10.59 -2.46 -9.43
N LYS A 75 -9.91 -3.57 -9.13
CA LYS A 75 -9.66 -4.06 -7.77
C LYS A 75 -8.26 -3.74 -7.26
N ALA A 76 -7.47 -2.96 -8.00
CA ALA A 76 -6.13 -2.58 -7.60
C ALA A 76 -6.14 -1.87 -6.24
N LEU A 77 -5.09 -2.10 -5.45
CA LEU A 77 -4.84 -1.39 -4.21
C LEU A 77 -4.75 0.12 -4.47
N ARG A 78 -5.34 0.90 -3.57
CA ARG A 78 -5.18 2.36 -3.56
C ARG A 78 -4.42 2.79 -2.33
N PHE A 79 -3.55 3.77 -2.49
CA PHE A 79 -2.70 4.29 -1.42
C PHE A 79 -3.07 5.74 -1.16
N LEU A 80 -3.09 6.12 0.12
CA LEU A 80 -3.20 7.53 0.49
C LEU A 80 -1.79 8.08 0.71
N GLY A 81 -1.42 9.10 -0.06
CA GLY A 81 -0.16 9.80 0.10
C GLY A 81 -0.18 10.73 1.32
N SER A 82 1.00 11.10 1.82
CA SER A 82 1.12 12.05 2.93
C SER A 82 0.72 13.50 2.58
N ASN A 83 0.33 13.76 1.33
CA ASN A 83 -0.27 15.00 0.84
C ASN A 83 -1.79 14.87 0.62
N ASP A 84 -2.42 13.83 1.19
CA ASP A 84 -3.85 13.50 1.06
C ASP A 84 -4.30 13.11 -0.37
N GLU A 85 -3.35 12.86 -1.29
CA GLU A 85 -3.65 12.38 -2.64
C GLU A 85 -3.85 10.86 -2.66
N GLU A 86 -4.96 10.41 -3.23
CA GLU A 86 -5.19 9.00 -3.52
C GLU A 86 -4.39 8.59 -4.77
N MET A 87 -3.62 7.51 -4.67
CA MET A 87 -2.76 7.01 -5.74
C MET A 87 -3.02 5.52 -6.00
N SER A 88 -3.19 5.16 -7.26
CA SER A 88 -3.42 3.78 -7.72
C SER A 88 -2.91 3.62 -9.16
N TYR A 89 -3.23 2.48 -9.77
CA TYR A 89 -2.90 2.16 -11.17
C TYR A 89 -3.42 3.21 -12.16
N ASP A 90 -4.65 3.69 -11.96
CA ASP A 90 -5.38 4.51 -12.93
C ASP A 90 -4.97 5.98 -12.96
N ASN A 91 -4.36 6.48 -11.88
CA ASN A 91 -4.06 7.91 -11.71
C ASN A 91 -2.58 8.22 -11.41
N ASN A 92 -1.72 7.21 -11.19
CA ASN A 92 -0.33 7.44 -10.85
C ASN A 92 0.64 6.53 -11.67
N PRO A 93 1.37 7.07 -12.66
CA PRO A 93 2.25 6.28 -13.53
C PRO A 93 3.53 5.77 -12.82
N TYR A 94 3.78 6.26 -11.60
CA TYR A 94 4.94 5.91 -10.80
C TYR A 94 4.71 4.68 -9.91
N ILE A 95 3.49 4.13 -9.91
CA ILE A 95 3.12 2.94 -9.15
C ILE A 95 3.08 1.73 -10.08
N LYS A 96 3.87 0.69 -9.76
CA LYS A 96 3.98 -0.53 -10.56
C LYS A 96 4.08 -1.76 -9.68
N ALA A 97 3.54 -2.89 -10.15
CA ALA A 97 3.81 -4.18 -9.53
C ALA A 97 5.18 -4.71 -9.99
N LEU A 98 6.11 -4.89 -9.05
CA LEU A 98 7.37 -5.61 -9.28
C LEU A 98 7.12 -7.13 -9.36
N HIS A 99 6.09 -7.60 -8.67
CA HIS A 99 5.65 -8.99 -8.66
C HIS A 99 4.16 -9.01 -8.38
N ASP A 100 3.37 -9.76 -9.16
CA ASP A 100 1.92 -9.88 -8.95
C ASP A 100 1.47 -11.34 -8.90
N GLY A 101 1.64 -11.98 -7.75
CA GLY A 101 1.16 -13.34 -7.52
C GLY A 101 -0.34 -13.41 -7.19
N CYS A 102 -0.95 -12.30 -6.80
CA CYS A 102 -2.35 -12.24 -6.40
C CYS A 102 -3.33 -12.14 -7.57
N ALA A 103 -2.84 -11.89 -8.79
CA ALA A 103 -3.69 -11.64 -9.96
C ALA A 103 -4.68 -12.76 -10.30
N SER A 104 -4.32 -14.02 -9.99
CA SER A 104 -5.18 -15.18 -10.26
C SER A 104 -6.28 -15.41 -9.23
N ARG A 105 -6.32 -14.62 -8.14
CA ARG A 105 -7.27 -14.77 -7.02
C ARG A 105 -7.30 -16.21 -6.46
N LYS A 106 -6.14 -16.87 -6.38
CA LYS A 106 -6.00 -18.29 -5.95
C LYS A 106 -4.95 -18.47 -4.86
N GLY A 107 -5.21 -19.43 -3.99
CA GLY A 107 -4.23 -19.92 -3.00
C GLY A 107 -3.62 -18.79 -2.17
N TYR A 108 -2.47 -19.06 -1.55
CA TYR A 108 -1.66 -18.03 -0.90
C TYR A 108 -0.63 -17.50 -1.89
N ALA A 109 -0.52 -16.18 -2.00
CA ALA A 109 0.49 -15.52 -2.82
C ALA A 109 0.82 -14.13 -2.24
N LYS A 110 1.64 -13.36 -2.96
CA LYS A 110 1.92 -11.97 -2.64
C LYS A 110 2.04 -11.12 -3.90
N THR A 111 1.79 -9.83 -3.73
CA THR A 111 2.04 -8.80 -4.74
C THR A 111 2.93 -7.74 -4.13
N VAL A 112 4.01 -7.38 -4.82
CA VAL A 112 4.95 -6.34 -4.40
C VAL A 112 4.72 -5.13 -5.29
N ILE A 113 4.21 -4.06 -4.71
CA ILE A 113 4.01 -2.77 -5.35
C ILE A 113 5.21 -1.88 -5.04
N GLU A 114 5.71 -1.19 -6.06
CA GLU A 114 6.71 -0.13 -5.96
C GLU A 114 6.07 1.20 -6.33
N ILE A 115 6.33 2.21 -5.50
CA ILE A 115 6.09 3.62 -5.76
C ILE A 115 7.47 4.26 -5.95
N ASN A 116 7.81 4.63 -7.18
CA ASN A 116 9.09 5.27 -7.52
C ASN A 116 8.82 6.59 -8.23
N THR A 117 8.76 7.67 -7.45
CA THR A 117 8.15 8.94 -7.87
C THR A 117 9.11 10.12 -7.71
N PRO A 118 9.12 11.09 -8.65
CA PRO A 118 9.73 12.40 -8.45
C PRO A 118 8.81 13.35 -7.64
N LYS A 119 7.54 12.99 -7.42
CA LYS A 119 6.58 13.78 -6.62
C LYS A 119 6.75 13.46 -5.15
N ILE A 120 7.74 14.10 -4.52
CA ILE A 120 8.17 13.82 -3.15
C ILE A 120 7.09 14.07 -2.10
N ASP A 121 6.21 15.02 -2.37
CA ASP A 121 5.08 15.37 -1.52
C ASP A 121 4.09 14.20 -1.34
N GLN A 122 3.92 13.34 -2.35
CA GLN A 122 3.04 12.18 -2.32
C GLN A 122 3.46 11.10 -1.30
N VAL A 123 4.76 10.95 -1.02
CA VAL A 123 5.28 9.89 -0.15
C VAL A 123 5.73 10.44 1.20
N PRO A 124 5.75 9.63 2.28
CA PRO A 124 5.37 8.22 2.32
C PRO A 124 3.86 7.99 2.19
N ILE A 125 3.46 6.76 1.88
CA ILE A 125 2.05 6.35 2.01
C ILE A 125 1.63 6.36 3.48
N VAL A 126 0.44 6.88 3.78
CA VAL A 126 -0.10 6.99 5.14
C VAL A 126 -1.29 6.06 5.36
N ASP A 127 -1.90 5.56 4.29
CA ASP A 127 -2.99 4.59 4.34
C ASP A 127 -3.05 3.71 3.07
N VAL A 128 -3.83 2.64 3.13
CA VAL A 128 -4.11 1.73 2.02
C VAL A 128 -5.58 1.33 2.03
N MET A 129 -6.18 1.31 0.84
CA MET A 129 -7.54 0.84 0.59
C MET A 129 -7.47 -0.49 -0.18
N ILE A 130 -8.24 -1.46 0.27
CA ILE A 130 -8.29 -2.81 -0.31
C ILE A 130 -9.69 -3.03 -0.88
N ASN A 131 -9.76 -3.44 -2.15
CA ASN A 131 -11.04 -3.59 -2.87
C ASN A 131 -11.52 -5.04 -2.97
N ASP A 132 -10.63 -6.04 -3.07
CA ASP A 132 -11.02 -7.45 -3.23
C ASP A 132 -10.97 -8.26 -1.92
N PHE A 133 -11.91 -8.02 -1.01
CA PHE A 133 -12.12 -8.89 0.16
C PHE A 133 -13.61 -8.95 0.54
N GLY A 134 -13.96 -9.82 1.49
CA GLY A 134 -15.33 -9.95 2.03
C GLY A 134 -15.95 -11.33 1.79
N ASP A 135 -15.48 -12.09 0.80
CA ASP A 135 -15.92 -13.48 0.60
C ASP A 135 -15.34 -14.41 1.68
N GLN A 136 -16.02 -15.53 1.96
CA GLN A 136 -15.71 -16.45 3.09
C GLN A 136 -14.24 -16.88 3.20
N ASN A 137 -13.55 -17.04 2.07
CA ASN A 137 -12.19 -17.54 2.01
C ASN A 137 -11.14 -16.45 1.78
N GLN A 138 -11.55 -15.19 1.66
CA GLN A 138 -10.62 -14.10 1.40
C GLN A 138 -9.88 -13.70 2.66
N LYS A 139 -8.55 -13.61 2.52
CA LYS A 139 -7.69 -13.10 3.59
C LYS A 139 -6.65 -12.19 2.99
N PHE A 140 -6.26 -11.19 3.76
CA PHE A 140 -5.13 -10.36 3.40
C PHE A 140 -4.36 -9.88 4.62
N GLY A 141 -3.11 -9.55 4.36
CA GLY A 141 -2.21 -8.81 5.24
C GLY A 141 -1.23 -8.04 4.38
N PHE A 142 -0.38 -7.22 4.99
CA PHE A 142 0.58 -6.44 4.23
C PHE A 142 1.79 -6.02 5.04
N GLU A 143 2.85 -5.67 4.33
CA GLU A 143 4.10 -5.14 4.85
C GLU A 143 4.39 -3.81 4.18
N VAL A 144 4.58 -2.79 5.00
CA VAL A 144 4.96 -1.46 4.55
C VAL A 144 6.47 -1.37 4.60
N GLY A 145 7.10 -1.26 3.43
CA GLY A 145 8.52 -1.06 3.29
C GLY A 145 8.94 0.38 3.65
N PRO A 146 10.25 0.60 3.85
CA PRO A 146 10.76 1.95 4.10
C PRO A 146 10.51 2.86 2.91
N VAL A 147 10.39 4.15 3.18
CA VAL A 147 10.51 5.20 2.16
C VAL A 147 11.98 5.59 2.06
N CYS A 148 12.54 5.48 0.86
CA CYS A 148 13.91 5.84 0.54
C CYS A 148 13.90 7.14 -0.25
N PHE A 149 14.39 8.21 0.37
CA PHE A 149 14.57 9.51 -0.26
C PHE A 149 15.92 9.57 -0.97
N LEU A 150 15.93 10.02 -2.22
CA LEU A 150 17.10 10.02 -3.12
C LEU A 150 17.37 11.45 -3.60
N GLY A 151 18.60 11.91 -3.38
CA GLY A 151 19.10 13.22 -3.81
C GLY A 151 19.81 13.20 -5.16
#